data_AF-G5IAY2-F1
#
_entry.id   AF-G5IAY2-F1
#
_cell.length_a   1.000
_cell.length_b   1.000
_cell.length_c   1.000
_cell.angle_alpha   90.00
_cell.angle_beta   90.00
_cell.angle_gamma   90.00
#
_symmetry.space_group_name_H-M   'P 1'
#
loop_
_entity.id
_entity.type
_entity.pdbx_description
1 polymer ?
#
loop_
_entity_poly.entity_id
_entity_poly.type
_entity_poly.pdbx_seq_one_letter_code
_entity_poly.pdbx_strand_id
1 'polypeptide(L)'
;MKTRKILIIWLSSLALCVLLVLGLYGRQTLALLGAQTQTVNSGTAGQVSVEVYSQTEGLNQADIGVTNIGTSDCYVRMMVVMPNESITTTGTNSILEISGVNLIDWIKGDDGYYYYKEVLPVGGTTNFLYRLITYSNLTPDMSLDQLQIITYAEAVQSAYLNLENVSGDLSDAQKAFLQVRQ
;
A
#
# COMPACT_ATOMS: atom_id res chain seq x y z
N MET A 1 -9.08 -44.05 -34.78
CA MET A 1 -8.73 -42.65 -35.12
C MET A 1 -9.61 -41.61 -34.41
N LYS A 2 -10.93 -41.85 -34.24
CA LYS A 2 -11.89 -40.94 -33.58
C LYS A 2 -11.62 -40.73 -32.08
N THR A 3 -11.25 -41.78 -31.35
CA THR A 3 -10.94 -41.75 -29.91
C THR A 3 -9.65 -40.99 -29.57
N ARG A 4 -8.62 -41.10 -30.41
CA ARG A 4 -7.36 -40.32 -30.27
C ARG A 4 -7.58 -38.82 -30.43
N LYS A 5 -8.48 -38.40 -31.33
CA LYS A 5 -8.82 -36.98 -31.53
C LYS A 5 -9.59 -36.41 -30.33
N ILE A 6 -10.51 -37.18 -29.76
CA ILE A 6 -11.26 -36.78 -28.55
C ILE A 6 -10.31 -36.64 -27.35
N LEU A 7 -9.39 -37.59 -27.16
CA LEU A 7 -8.40 -37.54 -26.07
C LEU A 7 -7.47 -36.31 -26.17
N ILE A 8 -7.03 -35.95 -27.38
CA ILE A 8 -6.19 -34.76 -27.62
C ILE A 8 -6.96 -33.46 -27.32
N ILE A 9 -8.25 -33.39 -27.65
CA ILE A 9 -9.11 -32.24 -27.34
C ILE A 9 -9.30 -32.08 -25.82
N TRP A 10 -9.46 -33.18 -25.08
CA TRP A 10 -9.55 -33.13 -23.62
C TRP A 10 -8.24 -32.72 -22.96
N LEU A 11 -7.09 -33.23 -23.44
CA LEU A 11 -5.77 -32.89 -22.90
C LEU A 11 -5.40 -31.41 -23.13
N SER A 12 -5.76 -30.85 -24.29
CA SER A 12 -5.52 -29.44 -24.60
C SER A 12 -6.44 -28.49 -23.84
N SER A 13 -7.71 -28.88 -23.65
CA SER A 13 -8.65 -28.13 -22.79
C SER A 13 -8.20 -28.11 -21.32
N LEU A 14 -7.75 -29.26 -20.79
CA LEU A 14 -7.21 -29.34 -19.43
C LEU A 14 -5.94 -28.50 -19.25
N ALA A 15 -5.03 -28.52 -20.23
CA ALA A 15 -3.80 -27.72 -20.21
C ALA A 15 -4.08 -26.20 -20.26
N LEU A 16 -5.09 -25.76 -21.01
CA LEU A 16 -5.50 -24.35 -21.07
C LEU A 16 -6.13 -23.90 -19.74
N CYS A 17 -6.94 -24.75 -19.10
CA CYS A 17 -7.50 -24.47 -17.78
C CYS A 17 -6.40 -24.35 -16.71
N VAL A 18 -5.40 -25.24 -16.73
CA VAL A 18 -4.26 -25.16 -15.80
C VAL A 18 -3.43 -23.89 -16.05
N LEU A 19 -3.23 -23.48 -17.30
CA LEU A 19 -2.53 -22.21 -17.63
C LEU A 19 -3.31 -20.96 -17.19
N LEU A 20 -4.63 -20.95 -17.32
CA LEU A 20 -5.48 -19.83 -16.86
C LEU A 20 -5.50 -19.74 -15.34
N VAL A 21 -5.55 -20.89 -14.66
CA VAL A 21 -5.49 -21.00 -13.21
C VAL A 21 -4.11 -20.55 -12.70
N LEU A 22 -3.00 -21.00 -13.31
CA LEU A 22 -1.64 -20.55 -12.99
C LEU A 22 -1.36 -19.08 -13.35
N GLY A 23 -1.95 -18.56 -14.42
CA GLY A 23 -1.85 -17.15 -14.82
C GLY A 23 -2.57 -16.18 -13.87
N LEU A 24 -3.56 -16.67 -13.11
CA LEU A 24 -4.25 -15.91 -12.06
C LEU A 24 -3.52 -15.97 -10.70
N TYR A 25 -2.60 -16.92 -10.50
CA TYR A 25 -1.74 -16.99 -9.30
C TYR A 25 -0.41 -16.25 -9.45
N GLY A 26 -0.16 -15.63 -10.61
CA GLY A 26 1.08 -14.92 -10.92
C GLY A 26 1.13 -13.50 -10.36
N ARG A 27 0.97 -13.35 -9.04
CA ARG A 27 1.42 -12.20 -8.21
C ARG A 27 1.09 -12.52 -6.75
N GLN A 28 1.66 -13.60 -6.23
CA GLN A 28 1.72 -13.80 -4.78
C GLN A 28 2.75 -12.80 -4.24
N THR A 29 2.26 -11.63 -3.83
CA THR A 29 3.05 -10.52 -3.28
C THR A 29 3.29 -10.74 -1.80
N LEU A 30 4.54 -10.84 -1.35
CA LEU A 30 4.89 -10.87 0.07
C LEU A 30 6.15 -10.03 0.36
N ALA A 31 6.04 -9.30 1.46
CA ALA A 31 7.07 -8.60 2.24
C ALA A 31 7.87 -7.47 1.54
N LEU A 32 7.53 -6.24 1.94
CA LEU A 32 8.35 -5.06 1.70
C LEU A 32 9.56 -5.05 2.64
N LEU A 33 10.77 -4.87 2.09
CA LEU A 33 12.00 -4.63 2.85
C LEU A 33 11.94 -3.25 3.54
N GLY A 34 11.21 -3.15 4.65
CA GLY A 34 11.05 -1.92 5.42
C GLY A 34 9.61 -1.55 5.79
N ALA A 35 8.60 -2.38 5.54
CA ALA A 35 7.26 -2.09 6.07
C ALA A 35 7.24 -2.27 7.60
N GLN A 36 6.80 -1.23 8.30
CA GLN A 36 6.52 -1.25 9.74
C GLN A 36 5.05 -0.87 9.93
N THR A 37 4.24 -1.79 10.44
CA THR A 37 2.82 -1.55 10.71
C THR A 37 2.64 -1.31 12.20
N GLN A 38 2.08 -0.16 12.57
CA GLN A 38 1.75 0.12 13.97
C GLN A 38 0.26 0.40 14.07
N THR A 39 -0.43 -0.42 14.85
CA THR A 39 -1.86 -0.28 15.11
C THR A 39 -2.06 0.46 16.44
N VAL A 40 -2.87 1.52 16.45
CA VAL A 40 -3.28 2.23 17.67
C VAL A 40 -4.76 1.93 17.95
N ASN A 41 -5.03 1.03 18.90
CA ASN A 41 -6.39 0.68 19.33
C ASN A 41 -6.81 1.54 20.54
N SER A 42 -7.80 2.41 20.33
CA SER A 42 -8.44 3.17 21.41
C SER A 42 -9.55 2.34 22.07
N GLY A 43 -9.18 1.52 23.08
CA GLY A 43 -10.00 1.18 24.25
C GLY A 43 -11.41 0.56 24.11
N THR A 44 -11.92 0.23 22.91
CA THR A 44 -13.29 -0.30 22.72
C THR A 44 -13.26 -1.61 21.94
N ALA A 45 -14.26 -2.48 22.14
CA ALA A 45 -14.35 -3.80 21.50
C ALA A 45 -14.39 -3.71 19.96
N GLY A 46 -13.21 -3.81 19.36
CA GLY A 46 -12.92 -3.85 17.93
C GLY A 46 -11.41 -3.76 17.75
N GLN A 47 -10.78 -4.71 17.05
CA GLN A 47 -9.35 -4.65 16.79
C GLN A 47 -9.18 -4.01 15.42
N VAL A 48 -8.68 -2.77 15.38
CA VAL A 48 -8.14 -2.25 14.13
C VAL A 48 -6.85 -2.99 13.87
N SER A 49 -6.55 -3.31 12.62
CA SER A 49 -5.27 -3.87 12.22
C SER A 49 -5.11 -3.62 10.73
N VAL A 50 -3.95 -3.16 10.31
CA VAL A 50 -3.68 -2.82 8.92
C VAL A 50 -2.36 -3.38 8.45
N GLU A 51 -2.32 -3.76 7.19
CA GLU A 51 -1.11 -4.20 6.51
C GLU A 51 -0.82 -3.32 5.31
N VAL A 52 0.44 -2.93 5.13
CA VAL A 52 0.88 -2.26 3.91
C VAL A 52 0.98 -3.31 2.80
N TYR A 53 0.32 -3.02 1.69
CA TYR A 53 0.43 -3.79 0.46
C TYR A 53 1.27 -3.04 -0.55
N SER A 54 2.16 -3.75 -1.25
CA SER A 54 2.95 -3.22 -2.35
C SER A 54 3.55 -4.35 -3.17
N GLN A 55 3.54 -4.21 -4.49
CA GLN A 55 4.18 -5.16 -5.41
C GLN A 55 5.65 -4.79 -5.60
N THR A 56 6.55 -5.76 -5.49
CA THR A 56 8.00 -5.52 -5.61
C THR A 56 8.58 -6.31 -6.78
N GLU A 57 9.35 -5.63 -7.64
CA GLU A 57 10.10 -6.23 -8.73
C GLU A 57 11.56 -5.73 -8.67
N GLY A 58 12.46 -6.54 -8.10
CA GLY A 58 13.82 -6.11 -7.79
C GLY A 58 13.83 -5.05 -6.67
N LEU A 59 14.34 -3.86 -6.96
CA LEU A 59 14.30 -2.70 -6.05
C LEU A 59 13.05 -1.81 -6.28
N ASN A 60 12.32 -2.02 -7.37
CA ASN A 60 11.16 -1.20 -7.70
C ASN A 60 9.95 -1.62 -6.87
N GLN A 61 9.13 -0.64 -6.48
CA GLN A 61 7.90 -0.85 -5.73
C GLN A 61 6.72 -0.26 -6.50
N ALA A 62 5.61 -0.98 -6.55
CA ALA A 62 4.41 -0.58 -7.25
C ALA A 62 3.17 -0.80 -6.39
N ASP A 63 2.10 -0.07 -6.71
CA ASP A 63 0.78 -0.25 -6.12
C ASP A 63 0.82 -0.27 -4.57
N ILE A 64 1.43 0.77 -3.98
CA ILE A 64 1.60 0.91 -2.53
C ILE A 64 0.29 1.40 -1.90
N GLY A 65 -0.29 0.63 -1.00
CA GLY A 65 -1.54 0.93 -0.31
C GLY A 65 -1.64 0.23 1.04
N VAL A 66 -2.83 0.30 1.64
CA VAL A 66 -3.10 -0.31 2.95
C VAL A 66 -4.36 -1.16 2.88
N THR A 67 -4.32 -2.34 3.51
CA THR A 67 -5.46 -3.23 3.66
C THR A 67 -5.88 -3.28 5.14
N ASN A 68 -7.18 -3.15 5.41
CA ASN A 68 -7.75 -3.36 6.73
C ASN A 68 -7.99 -4.85 6.97
N ILE A 69 -7.15 -5.45 7.81
CA ILE A 69 -7.27 -6.85 8.24
C ILE A 69 -7.89 -6.98 9.64
N GLY A 70 -8.31 -5.86 10.23
CA GLY A 70 -8.96 -5.80 11.52
C GLY A 70 -10.42 -6.26 11.49
N THR A 71 -11.11 -6.04 12.60
CA THR A 71 -12.52 -6.40 12.78
C THR A 71 -13.44 -5.18 12.84
N SER A 72 -12.93 -3.98 12.53
CA SER A 72 -13.70 -2.75 12.52
C SER A 72 -13.25 -1.82 11.40
N ASP A 73 -14.19 -1.02 10.92
CA ASP A 73 -13.93 0.05 9.96
C ASP A 73 -13.00 1.10 10.59
N CYS A 74 -12.09 1.65 9.80
CA CYS A 74 -11.04 2.51 10.30
C CYS A 74 -10.69 3.66 9.36
N TYR A 75 -10.19 4.75 9.94
CA TYR A 75 -9.40 5.74 9.21
C TYR A 75 -7.96 5.28 9.16
N VAL A 76 -7.28 5.55 8.04
CA VAL A 76 -5.93 5.08 7.80
C VAL A 76 -5.05 6.24 7.35
N ARG A 77 -3.81 6.22 7.82
CA ARG A 77 -2.75 7.09 7.30
C ARG A 77 -1.49 6.28 7.02
N MET A 78 -0.71 6.74 6.04
CA MET A 78 0.53 6.10 5.63
C MET A 78 1.61 7.14 5.38
N MET A 79 2.81 6.89 5.89
CA MET A 79 4.03 7.62 5.57
C MET A 79 4.92 6.74 4.70
N VAL A 80 5.47 7.31 3.63
CA VAL A 80 6.45 6.63 2.79
C VAL A 80 7.73 7.46 2.85
N VAL A 81 8.72 6.93 3.56
CA VAL A 81 10.05 7.52 3.68
C VAL A 81 10.87 7.01 2.51
N MET A 82 11.20 7.93 1.62
CA MET A 82 12.07 7.69 0.46
C MET A 82 13.54 7.82 0.88
N PRO A 83 14.47 7.19 0.15
CA PRO A 83 15.89 7.42 0.36
C PRO A 83 16.28 8.88 0.15
N ASN A 84 17.37 9.26 0.81
CA ASN A 84 17.90 10.61 1.01
C ASN A 84 17.82 11.53 -0.23
N GLU A 85 17.49 12.82 -0.02
CA GLU A 85 17.32 13.85 -1.06
C GLU A 85 18.52 14.02 -2.02
N SER A 86 19.73 13.64 -1.60
CA SER A 86 20.94 13.65 -2.43
C SER A 86 20.93 12.64 -3.59
N ILE A 87 19.98 11.69 -3.59
CA ILE A 87 19.75 10.65 -4.61
C ILE A 87 18.50 10.96 -5.45
N THR A 88 17.62 11.85 -4.96
CA THR A 88 16.32 12.23 -5.54
C THR A 88 16.41 13.55 -6.34
N THR A 89 17.34 13.65 -7.29
CA THR A 89 17.46 14.85 -8.13
C THR A 89 16.56 14.76 -9.36
N THR A 90 15.31 15.23 -9.26
CA THR A 90 14.37 15.36 -10.39
C THR A 90 15.08 15.88 -11.65
N GLY A 91 15.22 15.03 -12.67
CA GLY A 91 15.98 15.27 -13.89
C GLY A 91 16.61 14.00 -14.46
N THR A 92 17.39 14.13 -15.55
CA THR A 92 17.99 13.02 -16.33
C THR A 92 18.97 12.13 -15.55
N ASN A 93 19.34 12.51 -14.32
CA ASN A 93 20.25 11.80 -13.43
C ASN A 93 19.60 11.41 -12.09
N SER A 94 18.26 11.43 -12.00
CA SER A 94 17.55 10.94 -10.81
C SER A 94 17.83 9.45 -10.65
N ILE A 95 18.14 9.00 -9.44
CA ILE A 95 18.22 7.56 -9.15
C ILE A 95 16.84 7.01 -8.78
N LEU A 96 15.94 7.86 -8.31
CA LEU A 96 14.57 7.51 -7.94
C LEU A 96 13.57 8.27 -8.81
N GLU A 97 12.64 7.56 -9.43
CA GLU A 97 11.50 8.12 -10.14
C GLU A 97 10.20 7.70 -9.44
N ILE A 98 9.36 8.69 -9.14
CA ILE A 98 8.08 8.50 -8.47
C ILE A 98 6.98 8.90 -9.44
N SER A 99 6.04 7.99 -9.72
CA SER A 99 4.93 8.25 -10.61
C SER A 99 3.59 7.90 -9.98
N GLY A 100 2.59 8.74 -10.24
CA GLY A 100 1.20 8.48 -9.88
C GLY A 100 0.91 8.59 -8.38
N VAL A 101 1.32 9.69 -7.74
CA VAL A 101 0.86 10.01 -6.37
C VAL A 101 -0.62 10.31 -6.41
N ASN A 102 -1.41 9.55 -5.66
CA ASN A 102 -2.87 9.67 -5.67
C ASN A 102 -3.37 10.70 -4.64
N LEU A 103 -3.40 11.98 -5.03
CA LEU A 103 -3.96 13.06 -4.19
C LEU A 103 -5.50 13.19 -4.32
N ILE A 104 -6.12 12.35 -5.15
CA ILE A 104 -7.57 12.29 -5.29
C ILE A 104 -8.17 11.55 -4.10
N ASP A 105 -7.57 10.43 -3.70
CA ASP A 105 -8.06 9.62 -2.57
C ASP A 105 -7.27 9.88 -1.27
N TRP A 106 -6.10 10.51 -1.37
CA TRP A 106 -5.25 10.82 -0.23
C TRP A 106 -5.04 12.32 -0.05
N ILE A 107 -4.82 12.74 1.20
CA ILE A 107 -4.45 14.12 1.56
C ILE A 107 -3.11 14.07 2.27
N LYS A 108 -2.14 14.87 1.80
CA LYS A 108 -0.85 15.03 2.48
C LYS A 108 -1.05 15.91 3.72
N GLY A 109 -0.67 15.43 4.89
CA GLY A 109 -0.58 16.21 6.11
C GLY A 109 0.80 16.84 6.30
N ASP A 110 0.85 17.86 7.15
CA ASP A 110 2.10 18.55 7.51
C ASP A 110 3.03 17.70 8.37
N ASP A 111 2.53 16.59 8.93
CA ASP A 111 3.30 15.64 9.73
C ASP A 111 3.98 14.53 8.90
N GLY A 112 3.99 14.67 7.57
CA GLY A 112 4.62 13.74 6.63
C GLY A 112 3.80 12.49 6.31
N TYR A 113 2.62 12.32 6.93
CA TYR A 113 1.68 11.26 6.58
C TYR A 113 0.74 11.69 5.45
N TYR A 114 0.29 10.69 4.68
CA TYR A 114 -0.84 10.79 3.78
C TYR A 114 -2.05 10.14 4.44
N TYR A 115 -3.18 10.83 4.44
CA TYR A 115 -4.43 10.40 5.05
C TYR A 115 -5.39 9.94 3.95
N TYR A 116 -5.89 8.71 4.06
CA TYR A 116 -6.92 8.22 3.14
C TYR A 116 -8.23 8.94 3.48
N LYS A 117 -8.88 9.52 2.46
CA LYS A 117 -10.03 10.43 2.67
C LYS A 117 -11.25 9.70 3.23
N GLU A 118 -11.44 8.47 2.82
CA GLU A 118 -12.63 7.67 3.15
C GLU A 118 -12.38 6.75 4.35
N VAL A 119 -13.46 6.31 4.98
CA VAL A 119 -13.41 5.20 5.95
C VAL A 119 -13.07 3.91 5.19
N LEU A 120 -12.07 3.17 5.66
CA LEU A 120 -11.67 1.89 5.10
C LEU A 120 -12.46 0.76 5.80
N PRO A 121 -13.39 0.08 5.11
CA PRO A 121 -14.17 -0.99 5.71
C PRO A 121 -13.33 -2.21 6.04
N VAL A 122 -13.84 -3.10 6.89
CA VAL A 122 -13.22 -4.41 7.17
C VAL A 122 -12.96 -5.19 5.87
N GLY A 123 -11.73 -5.67 5.69
CA GLY A 123 -11.28 -6.36 4.46
C GLY A 123 -11.07 -5.43 3.27
N GLY A 124 -11.33 -4.14 3.41
CA GLY A 124 -11.12 -3.13 2.38
C GLY A 124 -9.64 -2.87 2.13
N THR A 125 -9.31 -2.51 0.89
CA THR A 125 -7.98 -2.03 0.50
C THR A 125 -8.12 -0.62 -0.08
N THR A 126 -7.24 0.28 0.33
CA THR A 126 -7.22 1.65 -0.19
C THR A 126 -6.90 1.66 -1.68
N ASN A 127 -7.37 2.67 -2.40
CA ASN A 127 -6.70 3.04 -3.65
C ASN A 127 -5.22 3.36 -3.37
N PHE A 128 -4.31 2.90 -4.24
CA PHE A 128 -2.88 3.02 -4.00
C PHE A 128 -2.44 4.48 -3.87
N LEU A 129 -1.59 4.76 -2.88
CA LEU A 129 -0.97 6.07 -2.70
C LEU A 129 0.06 6.33 -3.80
N TYR A 130 0.90 5.34 -4.10
CA TYR A 130 1.90 5.38 -5.17
C TYR A 130 1.65 4.23 -6.15
N ARG A 131 1.56 4.57 -7.44
CA ARG A 131 1.43 3.56 -8.51
C ARG A 131 2.76 2.89 -8.82
N LEU A 132 3.84 3.67 -8.88
CA LEU A 132 5.16 3.16 -9.23
C LEU A 132 6.26 4.03 -8.63
N ILE A 133 7.22 3.37 -7.99
CA ILE A 133 8.49 3.90 -7.54
C ILE A 133 9.58 3.04 -8.18
N THR A 134 10.39 3.65 -9.04
CA THR A 134 11.43 2.95 -9.79
C THR A 134 12.80 3.53 -9.52
N TYR A 135 13.78 2.63 -9.46
CA TYR A 135 15.17 3.00 -9.45
C TYR A 135 15.75 3.02 -10.86
N SER A 136 16.55 4.03 -11.16
CA SER A 136 17.35 4.12 -12.39
C SER A 136 18.78 4.55 -12.06
N ASN A 137 19.71 4.41 -13.00
CA ASN A 137 21.09 4.88 -12.85
C ASN A 137 21.83 4.35 -11.59
N LEU A 138 21.54 3.11 -11.17
CA LEU A 138 22.16 2.52 -9.98
C LEU A 138 23.68 2.28 -10.20
N THR A 139 24.52 2.70 -9.24
CA THR A 139 25.94 2.33 -9.19
C THR A 139 26.21 1.19 -8.18
N PRO A 140 27.24 0.36 -8.40
CA PRO A 140 27.58 -0.76 -7.51
C PRO A 140 27.97 -0.36 -6.08
N ASP A 141 28.33 0.91 -5.87
CA ASP A 141 28.87 1.42 -4.60
C ASP A 141 27.76 1.86 -3.62
N MET A 142 26.50 1.84 -4.07
CA MET A 142 25.37 2.24 -3.23
C MET A 142 25.01 1.15 -2.22
N SER A 143 24.84 1.56 -0.96
CA SER A 143 24.46 0.67 0.12
C SER A 143 22.93 0.54 0.24
N LEU A 144 22.46 -0.55 0.85
CA LEU A 144 21.02 -0.86 0.94
C LEU A 144 20.20 0.20 1.70
N ASP A 145 20.79 0.82 2.71
CA ASP A 145 20.22 1.95 3.45
C ASP A 145 20.02 3.19 2.57
N GLN A 146 20.80 3.36 1.50
CA GLN A 146 20.63 4.42 0.51
C GLN A 146 19.53 4.11 -0.52
N LEU A 147 18.99 2.90 -0.53
CA LEU A 147 18.00 2.41 -1.48
C LEU A 147 16.71 1.94 -0.79
N GLN A 148 16.63 2.09 0.53
CA GLN A 148 15.50 1.59 1.28
C GLN A 148 14.32 2.56 1.20
N ILE A 149 13.18 2.05 0.75
CA ILE A 149 11.89 2.72 0.91
C ILE A 149 11.22 2.10 2.13
N ILE A 150 10.91 2.93 3.11
CA ILE A 150 10.31 2.50 4.37
C ILE A 150 8.88 3.03 4.40
N THR A 151 7.93 2.14 4.62
CA THR A 151 6.51 2.49 4.68
C THR A 151 5.96 2.24 6.08
N TYR A 152 5.29 3.25 6.63
CA TYR A 152 4.63 3.18 7.92
C TYR A 152 3.14 3.38 7.71
N ALA A 153 2.32 2.48 8.22
CA ALA A 153 0.86 2.66 8.23
C ALA A 153 0.32 2.59 9.65
N GLU A 154 -0.67 3.44 9.90
CA GLU A 154 -1.42 3.49 11.13
C GLU A 154 -2.90 3.58 10.83
N ALA A 155 -3.71 3.10 11.77
CA ALA A 155 -5.14 3.14 11.66
C ALA A 155 -5.82 3.41 13.00
N VAL A 156 -6.96 4.09 12.93
CA VAL A 156 -7.83 4.48 14.05
C VAL A 156 -9.24 4.02 13.74
N GLN A 157 -9.91 3.42 14.73
CA GLN A 157 -11.29 2.95 14.55
C GLN A 157 -12.21 4.13 14.20
N SER A 158 -13.09 3.98 13.22
CA SER A 158 -14.00 5.06 12.82
C SER A 158 -15.16 5.27 13.82
N ALA A 159 -15.52 4.22 14.55
CA ALA A 159 -16.59 4.24 15.52
C ALA A 159 -16.25 5.11 16.75
N TYR A 160 -17.28 5.75 17.33
CA TYR A 160 -17.20 6.53 18.56
C TYR A 160 -16.28 7.77 18.52
N LEU A 161 -15.87 8.20 17.31
CA LEU A 161 -15.19 9.47 17.12
C LEU A 161 -16.18 10.63 17.15
N ASN A 162 -15.76 11.76 17.73
CA ASN A 162 -16.53 13.00 17.74
C ASN A 162 -15.72 14.08 17.02
N LEU A 163 -15.75 13.99 15.69
CA LEU A 163 -14.93 14.83 14.81
C LEU A 163 -15.37 16.30 14.82
N GLU A 164 -16.61 16.59 15.23
CA GLU A 164 -17.13 17.96 15.33
C GLU A 164 -16.41 18.78 16.41
N ASN A 165 -15.87 18.12 17.44
CA ASN A 165 -15.13 18.77 18.52
C ASN A 165 -13.68 19.10 18.15
N VAL A 166 -13.19 18.64 16.99
CA VAL A 166 -11.84 18.94 16.51
C VAL A 166 -11.90 20.12 15.54
N SER A 167 -11.56 21.31 16.04
CA SER A 167 -11.55 22.56 15.26
C SER A 167 -10.39 22.60 14.26
N GLY A 168 -10.66 23.03 13.03
CA GLY A 168 -9.66 23.25 11.98
C GLY A 168 -10.17 22.87 10.60
N ASP A 169 -9.57 23.44 9.56
CA ASP A 169 -9.80 23.04 8.16
C ASP A 169 -9.02 21.75 7.86
N LEU A 170 -9.50 20.66 8.47
CA LEU A 170 -8.89 19.32 8.42
C LEU A 170 -9.92 18.31 7.94
N SER A 171 -9.45 17.29 7.23
CA SER A 171 -10.29 16.15 6.85
C SER A 171 -10.71 15.31 8.06
N ASP A 172 -11.77 14.53 7.90
CA ASP A 172 -12.26 13.64 8.95
C ASP A 172 -11.21 12.62 9.38
N ALA A 173 -10.43 12.10 8.43
CA ALA A 173 -9.28 11.25 8.72
C ALA A 173 -8.23 11.98 9.57
N GLN A 174 -7.85 13.22 9.22
CA GLN A 174 -6.88 14.00 10.02
C GLN A 174 -7.40 14.26 11.44
N LYS A 175 -8.68 14.62 11.56
CA LYS A 175 -9.34 14.84 12.87
C LYS A 175 -9.37 13.57 13.72
N ALA A 176 -9.63 12.41 13.12
CA ALA A 176 -9.63 11.12 13.81
C ALA A 176 -8.28 10.84 14.50
N PHE A 177 -7.17 11.04 13.79
CA PHE A 177 -5.83 10.84 14.36
C PHE A 177 -5.44 11.90 15.39
N LEU A 178 -5.96 13.13 15.29
CA LEU A 178 -5.76 14.15 16.32
C LEU A 178 -6.52 13.83 17.61
N GLN A 179 -7.75 13.32 17.51
CA GLN A 179 -8.58 13.02 18.67
C GLN A 179 -7.97 11.91 19.55
N VAL A 180 -7.38 10.86 18.95
CA VAL A 180 -6.83 9.71 19.70
C VAL A 180 -5.45 10.00 20.32
N ARG A 181 -4.81 11.11 19.94
CA ARG A 181 -3.52 11.55 20.51
C ARG A 181 -3.66 12.41 21.77
N GLN A 182 -4.86 12.87 22.12
CA GLN A 182 -5.15 13.68 23.31
C GLN A 182 -5.44 12.77 24.51
#